data_AF-A0A7Z9E456-F1
#
_entry.id   AF-A0A7Z9E456-F1
#
_cell.length_a   1.000
_cell.length_b   1.000
_cell.length_c   1.000
_cell.angle_alpha   90.00
_cell.angle_beta   90.00
_cell.angle_gamma   90.00
#
_symmetry.space_group_name_H-M   'P 1'
#
loop_
_entity.id
_entity.type
_entity.pdbx_description
1 polymer ?
#
loop_
_entity_poly.entity_id
_entity_poly.type
_entity_poly.pdbx_seq_one_letter_code
_entity_poly.pdbx_strand_id
1 'polypeptide(L)'
;MNVLFTESFALEHQTLEKLTLAEIEQQLESLPDQIVVSINKTKASAYVLNVLTPLHRWVGKENQGHPYSTHKLLKDLISEAVTLSLLRLLCIPPETGSDFYS
;
A
#
# COMPACT_ATOMS: atom_id res chain seq x y z
N MET A 1 -32.35 -3.02 -1.73
CA MET A 1 -31.28 -3.99 -1.99
C MET A 1 -29.95 -3.26 -2.09
N ASN A 2 -29.23 -3.01 -0.98
CA ASN A 2 -27.94 -2.30 -0.97
C ASN A 2 -26.80 -3.06 -0.24
N VAL A 3 -27.04 -4.30 0.20
CA VAL A 3 -26.09 -5.04 1.06
C VAL A 3 -24.94 -5.65 0.24
N LEU A 4 -25.19 -6.03 -1.01
CA LEU A 4 -24.17 -6.64 -1.90
C LEU A 4 -23.07 -5.66 -2.34
N PHE A 5 -23.35 -4.35 -2.34
CA PHE A 5 -22.36 -3.35 -2.75
C PHE A 5 -21.28 -3.18 -1.69
N THR A 6 -21.64 -3.20 -0.41
CA THR A 6 -20.68 -2.99 0.70
C THR A 6 -19.72 -4.18 0.87
N GLU A 7 -20.19 -5.41 0.62
CA GLU A 7 -19.38 -6.62 0.75
C GLU A 7 -18.31 -6.74 -0.35
N SER A 8 -18.61 -6.34 -1.60
CA SER A 8 -17.60 -6.32 -2.67
C SER A 8 -16.47 -5.34 -2.38
N PHE A 9 -16.79 -4.13 -1.90
CA PHE A 9 -15.77 -3.14 -1.55
C PHE A 9 -14.88 -3.60 -0.39
N ALA A 10 -15.46 -4.28 0.61
CA ALA A 10 -14.69 -4.84 1.72
C ALA A 10 -13.75 -5.96 1.25
N LEU A 11 -14.21 -6.83 0.34
CA LEU A 11 -13.42 -7.92 -0.23
C LEU A 11 -12.27 -7.40 -1.10
N GLU A 12 -12.53 -6.38 -1.91
CA GLU A 12 -11.53 -5.72 -2.76
C GLU A 12 -10.47 -5.01 -1.92
N HIS A 13 -10.88 -4.29 -0.87
CA HIS A 13 -9.94 -3.64 0.07
C HIS A 13 -9.06 -4.66 0.79
N GLN A 14 -9.64 -5.77 1.25
CA GLN A 14 -8.90 -6.82 1.95
C GLN A 14 -7.93 -7.56 1.01
N THR A 15 -8.29 -7.67 -0.27
CA THR A 15 -7.41 -8.24 -1.31
C THR A 15 -6.25 -7.29 -1.62
N LEU A 16 -6.53 -5.99 -1.75
CA LEU A 16 -5.51 -4.95 -1.97
C LEU A 16 -4.52 -4.86 -0.81
N GLU A 17 -5.00 -4.95 0.43
CA GLU A 17 -4.17 -4.96 1.64
C GLU A 17 -3.22 -6.16 1.66
N LYS A 18 -3.72 -7.36 1.33
CA LYS A 18 -2.87 -8.56 1.21
C LYS A 18 -1.80 -8.44 0.14
N LEU A 19 -2.16 -7.93 -1.05
CA LEU A 19 -1.20 -7.73 -2.14
C LEU A 19 -0.15 -6.67 -1.78
N THR A 20 -0.57 -5.61 -1.09
CA THR A 20 0.32 -4.55 -0.59
C THR A 20 1.33 -5.12 0.41
N LEU A 21 0.89 -5.93 1.37
CA LEU A 21 1.77 -6.54 2.35
C LEU A 21 2.78 -7.48 1.72
N ALA A 22 2.33 -8.33 0.78
CA ALA A 22 3.21 -9.25 0.07
C ALA A 22 4.30 -8.51 -0.73
N GLU A 23 3.93 -7.43 -1.41
CA GLU A 23 4.90 -6.61 -2.17
C GLU A 23 5.87 -5.87 -1.24
N ILE A 24 5.40 -5.35 -0.09
CA ILE A 24 6.28 -4.76 0.94
C ILE A 24 7.30 -5.79 1.40
N GLU A 25 6.87 -7.00 1.75
CA GLU A 25 7.77 -8.06 2.20
C GLU A 25 8.79 -8.43 1.11
N GLN A 26 8.33 -8.62 -0.13
CA GLN A 26 9.21 -8.93 -1.25
C GLN A 26 10.25 -7.84 -1.51
N GLN A 27 9.87 -6.56 -1.45
CA GLN A 27 10.83 -5.47 -1.64
C GLN A 27 11.81 -5.36 -0.46
N LEU A 28 11.36 -5.60 0.78
CA LEU A 28 12.21 -5.60 1.96
C LEU A 28 13.24 -6.74 1.96
N GLU A 29 12.93 -7.91 1.40
CA GLU A 29 13.88 -9.02 1.25
C GLU A 29 15.13 -8.63 0.43
N SER A 30 15.00 -7.66 -0.47
CA SER A 30 16.12 -7.16 -1.29
C SER A 30 16.99 -6.12 -0.59
N LEU A 31 16.59 -5.66 0.61
CA LEU A 31 17.28 -4.60 1.34
C LEU A 31 18.13 -5.16 2.48
N PRO A 32 19.22 -4.47 2.88
CA PRO A 32 19.99 -4.82 4.06
C PRO A 32 19.14 -4.82 5.34
N ASP A 33 19.36 -5.80 6.23
CA ASP A 33 18.59 -5.98 7.48
C ASP A 33 18.50 -4.71 8.34
N GLN A 34 19.57 -3.91 8.37
CA GLN A 34 19.63 -2.64 9.10
C GLN A 34 18.56 -1.64 8.62
N ILE A 35 18.30 -1.63 7.32
CA ILE A 35 17.28 -0.81 6.67
C ILE A 35 15.90 -1.40 6.96
N VAL A 36 15.75 -2.73 6.85
CA VAL A 36 14.47 -3.43 7.09
C VAL A 36 13.96 -3.18 8.52
N VAL A 37 14.82 -3.25 9.53
CA VAL A 37 14.45 -3.03 10.94
C VAL A 37 14.03 -1.58 11.21
N SER A 38 14.55 -0.62 10.44
CA SER A 38 14.16 0.79 10.57
C SER A 38 12.78 1.12 9.99
N ILE A 39 12.25 0.25 9.11
CA ILE A 39 10.99 0.48 8.41
C ILE A 39 9.81 -0.06 9.22
N ASN A 40 8.90 0.83 9.60
CA ASN A 40 7.61 0.43 10.17
C ASN A 40 6.68 -0.06 9.05
N LYS A 41 6.55 -1.39 8.89
CA LYS A 41 5.70 -2.03 7.88
C LYS A 41 4.23 -1.58 7.95
N THR A 42 3.70 -1.31 9.14
CA THR A 42 2.33 -0.82 9.33
C THR A 42 2.15 0.58 8.75
N LYS A 43 3.11 1.48 8.98
CA LYS A 43 3.11 2.81 8.36
C LYS A 43 3.26 2.73 6.84
N ALA A 44 4.13 1.84 6.35
CA ALA A 44 4.33 1.62 4.91
C ALA A 44 3.02 1.19 4.24
N SER A 45 2.35 0.17 4.80
CA SER A 45 1.06 -0.32 4.30
C SER A 45 -0.02 0.77 4.32
N ALA A 46 -0.10 1.56 5.40
CA ALA A 46 -1.04 2.67 5.49
C ALA A 46 -0.79 3.76 4.42
N TYR A 47 0.47 4.08 4.12
CA TYR A 47 0.79 5.02 3.04
C TYR A 47 0.37 4.47 1.67
N VAL A 48 0.68 3.22 1.40
CA VAL A 48 0.30 2.56 0.14
C VAL A 48 -1.21 2.54 -0.03
N LEU A 49 -1.96 2.12 1.00
CA LEU A 49 -3.42 2.09 0.95
C LEU A 49 -4.02 3.49 0.76
N ASN A 50 -3.47 4.53 1.40
CA ASN A 50 -3.92 5.91 1.19
C ASN A 50 -3.71 6.40 -0.24
N VAL A 51 -2.64 5.95 -0.92
CA VAL A 51 -2.37 6.29 -2.33
C VAL A 51 -3.27 5.48 -3.27
N LEU A 52 -3.44 4.18 -3.00
CA LEU A 52 -4.15 3.26 -3.90
C LEU A 52 -5.67 3.30 -3.76
N THR A 53 -6.22 3.63 -2.59
CA THR A 53 -7.68 3.71 -2.37
C THR A 53 -8.39 4.66 -3.36
N PRO A 54 -7.93 5.90 -3.58
CA PRO A 54 -8.53 6.77 -4.59
C PRO A 54 -8.28 6.29 -6.03
N LEU A 55 -7.13 5.67 -6.32
CA LEU A 55 -6.81 5.12 -7.64
C LEU A 55 -7.68 3.89 -7.98
N HIS A 56 -7.93 3.00 -7.02
CA HIS A 56 -8.83 1.86 -7.19
C HIS A 56 -10.26 2.32 -7.52
N ARG A 57 -10.73 3.38 -6.85
CA ARG A 57 -12.03 4.01 -7.16
C ARG A 57 -12.09 4.60 -8.58
N TRP A 58 -10.97 5.11 -9.09
CA TRP A 58 -10.87 5.68 -10.44
C TRP A 58 -10.77 4.59 -11.52
N VAL A 59 -9.88 3.61 -11.32
CA VAL A 59 -9.68 2.45 -12.21
C VAL A 59 -10.95 1.61 -12.33
N GLY A 60 -11.69 1.39 -11.23
CA GLY A 60 -12.96 0.65 -11.25
C GLY A 60 -14.11 1.39 -11.95
N LYS A 61 -14.04 2.72 -12.10
CA LYS A 61 -15.02 3.50 -12.86
C LYS A 61 -14.71 3.54 -14.35
N GLU A 62 -13.44 3.66 -14.74
CA GLU A 62 -13.06 3.81 -16.14
C GLU A 62 -12.84 2.48 -16.88
N ASN A 63 -12.56 1.38 -16.17
CA ASN A 63 -12.29 0.08 -16.77
C ASN A 63 -13.40 -0.97 -16.60
N GLN A 64 -14.68 -0.53 -16.57
CA GLN A 64 -15.83 -1.46 -16.62
C GLN A 64 -15.87 -2.18 -17.98
N GLY A 65 -14.99 -3.18 -18.19
CA GLY A 65 -14.99 -3.98 -19.42
C GLY A 65 -13.71 -4.75 -19.76
N HIS A 66 -12.55 -4.47 -19.14
CA HIS A 66 -11.29 -5.14 -19.52
C HIS A 66 -10.58 -5.84 -18.34
N PRO A 67 -10.77 -7.16 -18.17
CA PRO A 67 -10.21 -7.93 -17.05
C PRO A 67 -8.71 -8.24 -17.18
N TYR A 68 -8.14 -8.17 -18.39
CA TYR A 68 -6.75 -8.60 -18.65
C TYR A 68 -5.69 -7.50 -18.51
N SER A 69 -6.08 -6.22 -18.54
CA SER A 69 -5.15 -5.08 -18.41
C SER A 69 -5.10 -4.51 -16.99
N THR A 70 -6.13 -4.78 -16.19
CA THR A 70 -6.30 -4.28 -14.83
C THR A 70 -5.37 -4.96 -13.82
N HIS A 71 -5.11 -6.27 -13.95
CA HIS A 71 -4.24 -6.98 -13.00
C HIS A 71 -2.76 -6.57 -13.08
N LYS A 72 -2.20 -6.47 -14.29
CA LYS A 72 -0.81 -6.04 -14.47
C LYS A 72 -0.63 -4.59 -14.04
N LEU A 73 -1.54 -3.71 -14.47
CA LEU A 73 -1.52 -2.30 -14.10
C LEU A 73 -1.71 -2.09 -12.59
N LEU A 74 -2.58 -2.87 -11.94
CA LEU A 74 -2.74 -2.83 -10.50
C LEU A 74 -1.45 -3.28 -9.78
N LYS A 75 -0.80 -4.34 -10.26
CA LYS A 75 0.47 -4.79 -9.69
C LYS A 75 1.57 -3.74 -9.84
N ASP A 76 1.68 -3.11 -11.00
CA ASP A 76 2.66 -2.03 -11.25
C ASP A 76 2.39 -0.83 -10.33
N LEU A 77 1.13 -0.42 -10.17
CA LEU A 77 0.72 0.65 -9.24
C LEU A 77 1.01 0.31 -7.77
N ILE A 78 0.76 -0.94 -7.36
CA ILE A 78 1.10 -1.40 -6.01
C ILE A 78 2.61 -1.32 -5.80
N SER A 79 3.40 -1.83 -6.75
CA SER A 79 4.86 -1.83 -6.66
C SER A 79 5.42 -0.41 -6.54
N GLU A 80 4.97 0.53 -7.38
CA GLU A 80 5.36 1.94 -7.30
C GLU A 80 4.95 2.60 -5.97
N ALA A 81 3.71 2.37 -5.53
CA ALA A 81 3.23 2.93 -4.27
C ALA A 81 4.02 2.40 -3.07
N VAL A 82 4.37 1.11 -3.08
CA VAL A 82 5.23 0.48 -2.06
C VAL A 82 6.61 1.13 -2.08
N THR A 83 7.26 1.22 -3.23
CA THR A 83 8.59 1.82 -3.36
C THR A 83 8.60 3.27 -2.85
N LEU A 84 7.62 4.09 -3.24
CA LEU A 84 7.49 5.48 -2.77
C LEU A 84 7.28 5.55 -1.25
N SER A 85 6.49 4.63 -0.69
CA SER A 85 6.21 4.57 0.75
C SER A 85 7.44 4.16 1.55
N LEU A 86 8.20 3.17 1.07
CA LEU A 86 9.46 2.75 1.70
C LEU A 86 10.50 3.87 1.63
N LEU A 87 10.68 4.50 0.46
CA LEU A 87 11.58 5.66 0.30
C LEU A 87 11.20 6.80 1.24
N ARG A 88 9.90 7.11 1.35
CA ARG A 88 9.41 8.14 2.26
C ARG A 88 9.76 7.83 3.72
N LEU A 89 9.60 6.58 4.15
CA LEU A 89 9.96 6.18 5.51
C LEU A 89 11.47 6.18 5.77
N LEU A 90 12.29 5.96 4.74
CA LEU A 90 13.74 6.04 4.84
C LEU A 90 14.27 7.48 4.83
N CYS A 91 13.58 8.40 4.13
CA CYS A 91 13.96 9.80 4.05
C CYS A 91 13.39 10.67 5.18
N ILE A 92 12.39 10.20 5.92
CA ILE A 92 11.89 10.90 7.10
C ILE A 92 12.80 10.55 8.29
N PRO A 93 13.48 11.51 8.92
CA PRO A 93 14.23 11.22 10.15
C PRO A 93 13.26 10.66 11.20
N PRO A 94 13.66 9.65 11.98
CA PRO A 94 12.82 9.18 13.09
C PRO A 94 12.49 10.39 13.96
N GLU A 95 11.20 10.58 14.26
CA GLU A 95 10.76 11.70 15.08
C GLU A 95 11.52 11.67 16.41
N THR A 96 12.52 12.53 16.53
CA THR A 96 13.19 12.84 17.77
C THR A 96 12.26 13.80 18.49
N GLY A 97 11.39 13.28 19.34
CA GLY A 97 10.58 14.17 20.19
C GLY A 97 9.38 13.53 20.87
N SER A 98 9.60 12.81 21.97
CA SER A 98 8.80 12.98 23.19
C SER A 98 9.44 12.28 24.40
N ASP A 99 10.73 12.52 24.64
CA ASP A 99 11.36 12.26 25.95
C ASP A 99 12.05 13.55 26.44
N PHE A 100 11.32 14.66 26.46
CA PHE A 100 11.74 15.88 27.16
C PHE A 100 10.51 16.69 27.58
N TYR A 101 9.75 16.17 28.54
CA TYR A 101 9.18 17.03 29.58
C TYR A 101 9.24 16.29 30.91
N SER A 102 9.69 17.05 31.91
CA SER A 102 10.23 16.71 33.23
C SER A 102 9.40 15.81 34.13
#